data_AF-A0A820ER63-F1
#
_entry.id   AF-A0A820ER63-F1
#
_cell.length_a   1.000
_cell.length_b   1.000
_cell.length_c   1.000
_cell.angle_alpha   90.00
_cell.angle_beta   90.00
_cell.angle_gamma   90.00
#
_symmetry.space_group_name_H-M   'P 1'
#
loop_
_entity.id
_entity.type
_entity.pdbx_description
1 polymer ?
#
loop_
_entity_poly.entity_id
_entity_poly.type
_entity_poly.pdbx_seq_one_letter_code
_entity_poly.pdbx_strand_id
1 'polypeptide(L)'
;SQFKSEIIRSIKIPDEIQILLPLANRLNPLEKLYAWKTFLAENRTDDVNNLPTTTDSPPRPITDDESLLYDDSQEHTTTTTNLSLRNNRRRLHEIITNGDENTFLDQRTCMEILNENIKILDMFTERLEKICSNWKQIPINTILDLFPDIKYIDHDFEILRTLSNSKGTENLKLILDYWKDRDYINHICQGYINMISNLNMSYDKICDMSNKITEIDIQTHGYKCCIYYQYFVSSFLKQHSKELLDFISQYSLSNELIAFLNLLSSTDVDNLLQAVNDWDETLINTKTVLDFVMLKRFFVRFNQEINVTQDHPALSNSVQIQKAFDRTYNDEQFKNIFDCFEQCSASLTSIKRIHLELTDKELSKRKRISDLMKNITFTFIEQSNKFNINIQPQSMCFNDL
;
A
#
# COMPACT_ATOMS: atom_id res chain seq x y z
N SER A 1 -50.92 19.93 -57.35
CA SER A 1 -49.82 19.05 -57.78
C SER A 1 -49.05 18.64 -56.54
N GLN A 2 -49.04 17.33 -56.26
CA GLN A 2 -48.43 16.73 -55.07
C GLN A 2 -46.91 16.83 -55.11
N PHE A 3 -46.29 17.32 -54.03
CA PHE A 3 -44.86 17.16 -53.77
C PHE A 3 -44.58 15.66 -53.60
N LYS A 4 -43.90 15.04 -54.57
CA LYS A 4 -43.30 13.72 -54.40
C LYS A 4 -42.15 13.86 -53.42
N SER A 5 -42.25 13.21 -52.25
CA SER A 5 -41.09 12.98 -51.42
C SER A 5 -40.18 12.00 -52.14
N GLU A 6 -39.02 12.48 -52.59
CA GLU A 6 -37.94 11.58 -52.98
C GLU A 6 -37.40 10.92 -51.71
N ILE A 7 -37.84 9.68 -51.50
CA ILE A 7 -37.25 8.79 -50.51
C ILE A 7 -35.80 8.54 -50.98
N ILE A 8 -34.84 9.15 -50.29
CA ILE A 8 -33.41 8.84 -50.46
C ILE A 8 -33.22 7.37 -50.08
N ARG A 9 -33.09 6.49 -51.09
CA ARG A 9 -33.08 5.02 -50.91
C ARG A 9 -31.71 4.42 -50.60
N SER A 10 -30.63 5.19 -50.69
CA SER A 10 -29.32 4.73 -50.22
C SER A 10 -28.34 5.89 -50.18
N ILE A 11 -27.73 6.13 -49.02
CA ILE A 11 -26.52 6.95 -48.92
C ILE A 11 -25.36 6.01 -49.23
N LYS A 12 -24.71 6.19 -50.39
CA LYS A 12 -23.42 5.55 -50.63
C LYS A 12 -22.39 6.27 -49.77
N ILE A 13 -21.82 5.55 -48.81
CA ILE A 13 -20.64 6.02 -48.07
C ILE A 13 -19.51 6.11 -49.10
N PRO A 14 -18.90 7.30 -49.31
CA PRO A 14 -17.75 7.45 -50.20
C PRO A 14 -16.67 6.43 -49.87
N ASP A 15 -16.01 5.88 -50.90
CA ASP A 15 -15.01 4.83 -50.74
C ASP A 15 -13.85 5.30 -49.83
N GLU A 16 -13.60 6.61 -49.79
CA GLU A 16 -12.63 7.26 -48.90
C GLU A 16 -12.98 7.10 -47.42
N ILE A 17 -14.26 7.03 -47.06
CA ILE A 17 -14.71 6.80 -45.67
C ILE A 17 -14.67 5.31 -45.31
N GLN A 18 -14.87 4.40 -46.29
CA GLN A 18 -14.71 2.97 -46.05
C GLN A 18 -13.28 2.60 -45.65
N ILE A 19 -12.28 3.32 -46.16
CA ILE A 19 -10.86 3.15 -45.78
C ILE A 19 -10.64 3.54 -44.30
N LEU A 20 -11.43 4.47 -43.75
CA LEU A 20 -11.29 4.94 -42.37
C LEU A 20 -11.87 3.97 -41.33
N LEU A 21 -12.79 3.09 -41.72
CA LEU A 21 -13.52 2.23 -40.79
C LEU A 21 -12.61 1.21 -40.07
N PRO A 22 -11.72 0.47 -40.77
CA PRO A 22 -10.76 -0.42 -40.10
C PRO A 22 -9.79 0.34 -39.18
N LEU A 23 -9.43 1.57 -39.57
CA LEU A 23 -8.50 2.43 -38.82
C LEU A 23 -9.15 2.96 -37.53
N ALA A 24 -10.39 3.42 -37.63
CA ALA A 24 -11.20 3.81 -36.47
C ALA A 24 -11.41 2.62 -35.53
N ASN A 25 -11.68 1.42 -36.05
CA ASN A 25 -11.82 0.22 -35.22
C ASN A 25 -10.53 -0.18 -34.49
N ARG A 26 -9.34 0.09 -35.07
CA ARG A 26 -8.04 -0.12 -34.39
C ARG A 26 -7.79 0.91 -33.28
N LEU A 27 -8.21 2.16 -33.46
CA LEU A 27 -7.94 3.26 -32.53
C LEU A 27 -8.97 3.36 -31.39
N ASN A 28 -10.22 2.96 -31.64
CA ASN A 28 -11.33 3.10 -30.70
C ASN A 28 -11.07 2.43 -29.31
N PRO A 29 -10.49 1.22 -29.22
CA PRO A 29 -10.13 0.63 -27.92
C PRO A 29 -9.08 1.45 -27.17
N LEU A 30 -8.23 2.17 -27.88
CA LEU A 30 -7.07 2.90 -27.33
C LEU A 30 -7.45 4.29 -26.82
N GLU A 31 -8.57 4.87 -27.25
CA GLU A 31 -9.05 6.16 -26.72
C GLU A 31 -9.27 6.13 -25.19
N LYS A 32 -9.41 4.94 -24.61
CA LYS A 32 -9.58 4.76 -23.16
C LYS A 32 -8.28 4.52 -22.40
N LEU A 33 -7.19 4.18 -23.12
CA LEU A 33 -5.89 3.87 -22.53
C LEU A 33 -5.16 5.15 -22.07
N TYR A 34 -4.72 5.15 -20.82
CA TYR A 34 -3.89 6.24 -20.30
C TYR A 34 -2.48 6.21 -20.90
N ALA A 35 -1.89 5.00 -20.99
CA ALA A 35 -0.65 4.73 -21.69
C ALA A 35 -0.63 5.28 -23.13
N TRP A 36 -1.69 5.01 -23.90
CA TRP A 36 -1.81 5.49 -25.29
C TRP A 36 -1.91 7.00 -25.36
N LYS A 37 -2.75 7.63 -24.52
CA LYS A 37 -2.89 9.10 -24.50
C LYS A 37 -1.56 9.79 -24.21
N THR A 38 -0.81 9.25 -23.25
CA THR A 38 0.50 9.77 -22.86
C THR A 38 1.49 9.61 -24.03
N PHE A 39 1.60 8.40 -24.59
CA PHE A 39 2.49 8.13 -25.72
C PHE A 39 2.14 8.98 -26.96
N LEU A 40 0.85 9.14 -27.25
CA LEU A 40 0.35 9.96 -28.35
C LEU A 40 0.70 11.44 -28.15
N ALA A 41 0.59 11.96 -26.93
CA ALA A 41 0.96 13.34 -26.62
C ALA A 41 2.47 13.58 -26.78
N GLU A 42 3.30 12.64 -26.33
CA GLU A 42 4.77 12.74 -26.42
C GLU A 42 5.30 12.67 -27.86
N ASN A 43 4.61 11.94 -28.75
CA ASN A 43 5.06 11.71 -30.13
C ASN A 43 4.36 12.61 -31.17
N ARG A 44 3.39 13.43 -30.74
CA ARG A 44 2.81 14.52 -31.54
C ARG A 44 3.67 15.78 -31.41
N THR A 45 4.94 15.69 -31.78
CA THR A 45 5.84 16.84 -31.78
C THR A 45 5.67 17.67 -33.05
N ASP A 46 4.64 18.51 -33.06
CA ASP A 46 4.57 19.73 -33.88
C ASP A 46 3.91 20.93 -33.15
N ASP A 47 3.49 20.80 -31.88
CA ASP A 47 2.69 21.85 -31.21
C ASP A 47 3.12 22.16 -29.75
N VAL A 48 4.43 22.17 -29.49
CA VAL A 48 4.99 22.54 -28.15
C VAL A 48 4.85 24.05 -27.84
N ASN A 49 4.33 24.88 -28.76
CA ASN A 49 4.20 26.33 -28.51
C ASN A 49 2.79 26.80 -28.13
N ASN A 50 1.79 25.92 -27.98
CA ASN A 50 0.43 26.32 -27.58
C ASN A 50 -0.19 25.40 -26.53
N LEU A 51 0.43 25.31 -25.35
CA LEU A 51 -0.30 24.92 -24.15
C LEU A 51 -0.73 26.20 -23.42
N PRO A 52 -2.04 26.46 -23.20
CA PRO A 52 -2.45 27.43 -22.20
C PRO A 52 -1.96 26.90 -20.86
N THR A 53 -1.17 27.71 -20.15
CA THR A 53 -0.93 27.56 -18.73
C THR A 53 -2.26 27.79 -18.01
N THR A 54 -3.10 26.76 -17.91
CA THR A 54 -4.17 26.74 -16.92
C THR A 54 -3.60 26.11 -15.66
N THR A 55 -3.10 26.99 -14.79
CA THR A 55 -3.15 26.77 -13.36
C THR A 55 -4.59 26.43 -12.98
N ASP A 56 -4.89 25.16 -12.79
CA ASP A 56 -6.01 24.76 -11.95
C ASP A 56 -5.58 23.60 -11.07
N SER A 57 -5.86 23.80 -9.79
CA SER A 57 -5.44 22.98 -8.66
C SER A 57 -6.01 21.55 -8.75
N PRO A 58 -5.41 20.55 -8.06
CA PRO A 58 -5.98 19.21 -8.01
C PRO A 58 -7.41 19.23 -7.43
N PRO A 59 -8.33 18.37 -7.91
CA PRO A 59 -9.68 18.31 -7.37
C PRO A 59 -9.64 17.91 -5.90
N ARG A 60 -10.35 18.66 -5.05
CA ARG A 60 -10.60 18.26 -3.66
C ARG A 60 -11.32 16.91 -3.61
N PRO A 61 -11.10 16.09 -2.57
CA PRO A 61 -11.84 14.84 -2.38
C PRO A 61 -13.30 15.18 -2.07
N ILE A 62 -14.23 14.57 -2.79
CA ILE A 62 -15.65 14.56 -2.43
C ILE A 62 -15.81 13.47 -1.38
N THR A 63 -16.17 13.89 -0.18
CA THR A 63 -16.63 13.06 0.94
C THR A 63 -17.96 12.40 0.61
N ASP A 64 -18.12 11.16 1.06
CA ASP A 64 -19.35 10.37 1.07
C ASP A 64 -20.50 11.13 1.76
N ASP A 65 -21.62 11.33 1.06
CA ASP A 65 -22.97 11.08 1.61
C ASP A 65 -24.04 11.18 0.49
N GLU A 66 -25.17 10.51 0.74
CA GLU A 66 -26.39 10.40 -0.09
C GLU A 66 -26.48 9.28 -1.14
N SER A 67 -26.92 8.13 -0.61
CA SER A 67 -27.83 7.22 -1.31
C SER A 67 -29.12 7.91 -1.74
N LEU A 68 -29.58 7.69 -2.98
CA LEU A 68 -30.86 7.03 -3.33
C LEU A 68 -31.27 7.29 -4.79
N LEU A 69 -31.56 6.17 -5.48
CA LEU A 69 -32.56 5.97 -6.55
C LEU A 69 -32.46 6.84 -7.82
N TYR A 70 -32.13 6.21 -8.96
CA TYR A 70 -33.04 6.11 -10.11
C TYR A 70 -32.55 5.04 -11.09
N ASP A 71 -33.52 4.27 -11.59
CA ASP A 71 -33.38 3.18 -12.56
C ASP A 71 -33.59 3.69 -14.00
N ASP A 72 -33.04 2.91 -14.93
CA ASP A 72 -33.32 2.80 -16.36
C ASP A 72 -32.91 3.88 -17.40
N SER A 73 -31.96 3.45 -18.25
CA SER A 73 -31.95 3.55 -19.71
C SER A 73 -31.43 4.83 -20.44
N GLN A 74 -30.61 4.53 -21.46
CA GLN A 74 -30.24 5.30 -22.66
C GLN A 74 -28.95 6.15 -22.72
N GLU A 75 -28.13 5.75 -23.71
CA GLU A 75 -27.33 6.54 -24.64
C GLU A 75 -26.43 7.68 -24.13
N HIS A 76 -25.13 7.42 -23.97
CA HIS A 76 -24.09 8.45 -24.16
C HIS A 76 -22.76 7.87 -24.68
N THR A 77 -22.68 7.68 -26.00
CA THR A 77 -21.44 7.49 -26.75
C THR A 77 -21.45 8.42 -27.96
N THR A 78 -21.19 9.73 -27.73
CA THR A 78 -20.97 10.67 -28.86
C THR A 78 -20.26 11.98 -28.45
N THR A 79 -19.58 12.05 -27.31
CA THR A 79 -19.19 13.34 -26.74
C THR A 79 -17.79 13.81 -27.18
N THR A 80 -16.79 12.92 -27.35
CA THR A 80 -15.39 13.34 -27.57
C THR A 80 -15.06 13.74 -29.02
N THR A 81 -15.53 12.98 -30.01
CA THR A 81 -15.36 13.32 -31.44
C THR A 81 -16.11 14.60 -31.79
N ASN A 82 -17.26 14.82 -31.16
CA ASN A 82 -18.01 16.07 -31.27
C ASN A 82 -17.34 17.24 -30.54
N LEU A 83 -16.52 17.01 -29.51
CA LEU A 83 -15.75 18.08 -28.83
C LEU A 83 -14.56 18.55 -29.69
N SER A 84 -13.84 17.63 -30.34
CA SER A 84 -12.80 17.98 -31.32
C SER A 84 -13.39 18.70 -32.55
N LEU A 85 -14.52 18.19 -33.09
CA LEU A 85 -15.22 18.82 -34.20
C LEU A 85 -15.89 20.15 -33.80
N ARG A 86 -16.44 20.29 -32.58
CA ARG A 86 -17.03 21.56 -32.09
C ARG A 86 -15.96 22.61 -31.84
N ASN A 87 -14.79 22.23 -31.30
CA ASN A 87 -13.68 23.17 -31.10
C ASN A 87 -13.12 23.66 -32.45
N ASN A 88 -13.01 22.79 -33.44
CA ASN A 88 -12.65 23.17 -34.81
C ASN A 88 -13.72 24.05 -35.47
N ARG A 89 -15.01 23.80 -35.21
CA ARG A 89 -16.13 24.57 -35.76
C ARG A 89 -16.26 25.96 -35.11
N ARG A 90 -15.94 26.10 -33.82
CA ARG A 90 -15.91 27.38 -33.10
C ARG A 90 -14.74 28.25 -33.57
N ARG A 91 -13.55 27.65 -33.75
CA ARG A 91 -12.38 28.32 -34.34
C ARG A 91 -12.60 28.73 -35.79
N LEU A 92 -13.23 27.89 -36.62
CA LEU A 92 -13.63 28.25 -37.98
C LEU A 92 -14.61 29.43 -38.00
N HIS A 93 -15.55 29.48 -37.06
CA HIS A 93 -16.49 30.59 -36.95
C HIS A 93 -15.81 31.89 -36.52
N GLU A 94 -14.79 31.83 -35.66
CA GLU A 94 -13.97 32.98 -35.24
C GLU A 94 -13.07 33.51 -36.37
N ILE A 95 -12.50 32.63 -37.20
CA ILE A 95 -11.69 32.97 -38.38
C ILE A 95 -12.55 33.61 -39.49
N ILE A 96 -13.78 33.13 -39.67
CA ILE A 96 -14.71 33.69 -40.67
C ILE A 96 -15.23 35.07 -40.23
N THR A 97 -15.34 35.34 -38.93
CA THR A 97 -15.77 36.66 -38.41
C THR A 97 -14.64 37.68 -38.29
N ASN A 98 -13.40 37.24 -38.05
CA ASN A 98 -12.25 38.12 -37.90
C ASN A 98 -11.29 37.87 -39.07
N GLY A 99 -11.48 38.62 -40.16
CA GLY A 99 -10.68 38.52 -41.38
C GLY A 99 -9.24 39.02 -41.20
N ASP A 100 -8.44 38.31 -40.42
CA ASP A 100 -6.99 38.48 -40.35
C ASP A 100 -6.31 37.47 -41.28
N GLU A 101 -5.81 37.95 -42.42
CA GLU A 101 -5.14 37.17 -43.46
C GLU A 101 -3.74 36.64 -43.08
N ASN A 102 -3.35 36.62 -41.80
CA ASN A 102 -1.97 36.27 -41.40
C ASN A 102 -1.82 35.14 -40.37
N THR A 103 -2.85 34.34 -40.14
CA THR A 103 -2.74 33.09 -39.36
C THR A 103 -2.94 31.89 -40.28
N PHE A 104 -1.87 31.50 -40.98
CA PHE A 104 -1.74 30.14 -41.52
C PHE A 104 -1.64 29.16 -40.34
N LEU A 105 -2.78 28.86 -39.72
CA LEU A 105 -2.94 27.72 -38.83
C LEU A 105 -3.02 26.46 -39.70
N ASP A 106 -2.12 25.52 -39.42
CA ASP A 106 -1.97 24.20 -40.05
C ASP A 106 -3.33 23.49 -40.17
N GLN A 107 -4.02 23.64 -41.31
CA GLN A 107 -5.28 22.96 -41.59
C GLN A 107 -4.99 21.52 -42.00
N ARG A 108 -4.51 20.70 -41.04
CA ARG A 108 -4.43 19.26 -41.24
C ARG A 108 -5.83 18.70 -41.48
N THR A 109 -6.00 18.02 -42.59
CA THR A 109 -7.21 17.28 -42.91
C THR A 109 -7.42 16.15 -41.90
N CYS A 110 -8.68 15.71 -41.69
CA CYS A 110 -8.97 14.55 -40.84
C CYS A 110 -8.19 13.30 -41.28
N MET A 111 -7.89 13.17 -42.58
CA MET A 111 -7.10 12.09 -43.13
C MET A 111 -5.62 12.18 -42.71
N GLU A 112 -5.03 13.37 -42.69
CA GLU A 112 -3.65 13.58 -42.23
C GLU A 112 -3.50 13.28 -40.73
N ILE A 113 -4.43 13.76 -39.90
CA ILE A 113 -4.46 13.46 -38.45
C ILE A 113 -4.62 11.95 -38.22
N LEU A 114 -5.47 11.28 -38.99
CA LEU A 114 -5.67 9.83 -38.86
C LEU A 114 -4.40 9.07 -39.27
N ASN A 115 -3.79 9.43 -40.40
CA ASN A 115 -2.55 8.81 -40.88
C ASN A 115 -1.38 9.01 -39.90
N GLU A 116 -1.28 10.18 -39.28
CA GLU A 116 -0.30 10.45 -38.21
C GLU A 116 -0.55 9.57 -36.98
N ASN A 117 -1.79 9.50 -36.50
CA ASN A 117 -2.15 8.64 -35.36
C ASN A 117 -1.87 7.15 -35.62
N ILE A 118 -2.05 6.69 -36.87
CA ILE A 118 -1.74 5.31 -37.25
C ILE A 118 -0.24 5.06 -37.21
N LYS A 119 0.60 5.98 -37.72
CA LYS A 119 2.06 5.86 -37.61
C LYS A 119 2.50 5.78 -36.15
N ILE A 120 1.95 6.64 -35.30
CA ILE A 120 2.23 6.62 -33.85
C ILE A 120 1.74 5.31 -33.22
N LEU A 121 0.59 4.77 -33.66
CA LEU A 121 0.08 3.48 -33.21
C LEU A 121 1.01 2.33 -33.60
N ASP A 122 1.48 2.31 -34.83
CA ASP A 122 2.41 1.29 -35.31
C ASP A 122 3.72 1.34 -34.50
N MET A 123 4.25 2.54 -34.19
CA MET A 123 5.38 2.72 -33.29
C MET A 123 5.11 2.19 -31.87
N PHE A 124 3.92 2.47 -31.34
CA PHE A 124 3.52 2.02 -30.00
C PHE A 124 3.39 0.49 -29.93
N THR A 125 2.81 -0.12 -30.97
CA THR A 125 2.66 -1.57 -31.08
C THR A 125 4.02 -2.25 -31.25
N GLU A 126 4.91 -1.69 -32.07
CA GLU A 126 6.29 -2.19 -32.20
C GLU A 126 7.04 -2.15 -30.86
N ARG A 127 6.88 -1.06 -30.09
CA ARG A 127 7.46 -0.94 -28.74
C ARG A 127 6.90 -2.01 -27.80
N LEU A 128 5.59 -2.22 -27.80
CA LEU A 128 4.92 -3.24 -27.00
C LEU A 128 5.41 -4.65 -27.37
N GLU A 129 5.50 -4.97 -28.66
CA GLU A 129 5.99 -6.26 -29.16
C GLU A 129 7.45 -6.50 -28.78
N LYS A 130 8.29 -5.47 -28.85
CA LYS A 130 9.70 -5.54 -28.42
C LYS A 130 9.81 -5.85 -26.93
N ILE A 131 9.02 -5.19 -26.09
CA ILE A 131 8.99 -5.45 -24.65
C ILE A 131 8.47 -6.86 -24.36
N CYS A 132 7.36 -7.24 -24.99
CA CYS A 132 6.79 -8.58 -24.91
C CYS A 132 7.76 -9.69 -25.33
N SER A 133 8.59 -9.45 -26.35
CA SER A 133 9.53 -10.44 -26.87
C SER A 133 10.81 -10.54 -26.02
N ASN A 134 11.25 -9.43 -25.44
CA ASN A 134 12.55 -9.33 -24.74
C ASN A 134 12.43 -9.10 -23.23
N TRP A 135 11.24 -9.21 -22.65
CA TRP A 135 10.93 -8.94 -21.23
C TRP A 135 11.93 -9.52 -20.22
N LYS A 136 12.55 -10.66 -20.54
CA LYS A 136 13.54 -11.32 -19.67
C LYS A 136 14.78 -10.47 -19.42
N GLN A 137 15.24 -9.77 -20.45
CA GLN A 137 16.49 -9.02 -20.46
C GLN A 137 16.28 -7.51 -20.27
N ILE A 138 15.03 -7.06 -20.35
CA ILE A 138 14.69 -5.66 -20.20
C ILE A 138 14.57 -5.32 -18.70
N PRO A 139 15.13 -4.19 -18.24
CA PRO A 139 14.92 -3.72 -16.88
C PRO A 139 13.48 -3.25 -16.64
N ILE A 140 13.00 -3.34 -15.40
CA ILE A 140 11.62 -2.99 -15.04
C ILE A 140 11.26 -1.56 -15.46
N ASN A 141 12.16 -0.58 -15.34
CA ASN A 141 11.87 0.81 -15.76
C ASN A 141 11.33 0.91 -17.19
N THR A 142 11.93 0.18 -18.12
CA THR A 142 11.56 0.21 -19.55
C THR A 142 10.19 -0.42 -19.79
N ILE A 143 9.80 -1.38 -18.95
CA ILE A 143 8.46 -1.97 -18.95
C ILE A 143 7.46 -0.95 -18.40
N LEU A 144 7.78 -0.30 -17.28
CA LEU A 144 6.93 0.71 -16.65
C LEU A 144 6.78 1.98 -17.46
N ASP A 145 7.72 2.30 -18.34
CA ASP A 145 7.56 3.42 -19.28
C ASP A 145 6.35 3.25 -20.22
N LEU A 146 5.84 2.01 -20.41
CA LEU A 146 4.57 1.78 -21.11
C LEU A 146 3.34 2.08 -20.24
N PHE A 147 3.51 2.16 -18.93
CA PHE A 147 2.46 2.31 -17.93
C PHE A 147 2.75 3.52 -17.03
N PRO A 148 2.56 4.74 -17.55
CA PRO A 148 2.99 5.97 -16.87
C PRO A 148 2.25 6.25 -15.56
N ASP A 149 1.08 5.63 -15.34
CA ASP A 149 0.36 5.72 -14.06
C ASP A 149 -0.04 4.31 -13.58
N ILE A 150 0.48 3.96 -12.40
CA ILE A 150 0.26 2.67 -11.73
C ILE A 150 -1.22 2.40 -11.49
N LYS A 151 -2.05 3.44 -11.26
CA LYS A 151 -3.48 3.28 -10.98
C LYS A 151 -4.26 2.70 -12.15
N TYR A 152 -3.78 2.90 -13.38
CA TYR A 152 -4.43 2.44 -14.59
C TYR A 152 -3.81 1.16 -15.16
N ILE A 153 -2.80 0.58 -14.51
CA ILE A 153 -2.06 -0.61 -15.01
C ILE A 153 -3.00 -1.74 -15.41
N ASP A 154 -3.98 -2.11 -14.59
CA ASP A 154 -4.88 -3.24 -14.89
C ASP A 154 -5.73 -2.98 -16.13
N HIS A 155 -6.30 -1.77 -16.21
CA HIS A 155 -7.13 -1.37 -17.34
C HIS A 155 -6.31 -1.29 -18.63
N ASP A 156 -5.15 -0.65 -18.54
CA ASP A 156 -4.26 -0.48 -19.67
C ASP A 156 -3.73 -1.83 -20.15
N PHE A 157 -3.31 -2.70 -19.23
CA PHE A 157 -2.79 -4.02 -19.55
C PHE A 157 -3.81 -4.90 -20.27
N GLU A 158 -5.07 -4.95 -19.81
CA GLU A 158 -6.09 -5.82 -20.44
C GLU A 158 -6.40 -5.39 -21.89
N ILE A 159 -6.38 -4.09 -22.20
CA ILE A 159 -6.54 -3.61 -23.58
C ILE A 159 -5.26 -3.88 -24.39
N LEU A 160 -4.07 -3.58 -23.85
CA LEU A 160 -2.79 -3.83 -24.53
C LEU A 160 -2.55 -5.32 -24.81
N ARG A 161 -3.03 -6.19 -23.94
CA ARG A 161 -2.99 -7.64 -24.12
C ARG A 161 -3.72 -8.07 -25.40
N THR A 162 -4.80 -7.40 -25.78
CA THR A 162 -5.52 -7.71 -27.03
C THR A 162 -4.71 -7.37 -28.29
N LEU A 163 -3.74 -6.47 -28.17
CA LEU A 163 -2.87 -6.02 -29.27
C LEU A 163 -1.65 -6.92 -29.45
N SER A 164 -1.31 -7.77 -28.48
CA SER A 164 -0.11 -8.61 -28.49
C SER A 164 -0.44 -10.08 -28.27
N ASN A 165 -0.18 -10.91 -29.29
CA ASN A 165 -0.33 -12.38 -29.22
C ASN A 165 0.88 -13.09 -28.59
N SER A 166 1.75 -12.35 -27.90
CA SER A 166 2.99 -12.91 -27.37
C SER A 166 2.78 -13.81 -26.14
N LYS A 167 3.60 -14.84 -26.00
CA LYS A 167 3.70 -15.61 -24.73
C LYS A 167 4.33 -14.79 -23.59
N GLY A 168 4.98 -13.66 -23.90
CA GLY A 168 5.58 -12.77 -22.92
C GLY A 168 4.55 -11.95 -22.14
N THR A 169 3.33 -11.81 -22.67
CA THR A 169 2.27 -10.98 -22.09
C THR A 169 1.89 -11.41 -20.66
N GLU A 170 1.80 -12.71 -20.37
CA GLU A 170 1.52 -13.20 -19.01
C GLU A 170 2.66 -12.90 -18.02
N ASN A 171 3.92 -12.85 -18.48
CA ASN A 171 5.05 -12.50 -17.62
C ASN A 171 5.06 -11.00 -17.33
N LEU A 172 4.66 -10.16 -18.30
CA LEU A 172 4.44 -8.75 -18.05
C LEU A 172 3.36 -8.53 -17.00
N LYS A 173 2.26 -9.29 -17.04
CA LYS A 173 1.23 -9.25 -16.00
C LYS A 173 1.83 -9.46 -14.60
N LEU A 174 2.65 -10.49 -14.42
CA LEU A 174 3.30 -10.77 -13.14
C LEU A 174 4.23 -9.63 -12.67
N ILE A 175 4.96 -8.98 -13.57
CA ILE A 175 5.82 -7.84 -13.23
C ILE A 175 4.97 -6.65 -12.79
N LEU A 176 3.88 -6.39 -13.51
CA LEU A 176 2.97 -5.28 -13.24
C LEU A 176 2.19 -5.50 -11.94
N ASP A 177 1.69 -6.72 -11.70
CA ASP A 177 1.03 -7.11 -10.46
C ASP A 177 1.96 -6.91 -9.26
N TYR A 178 3.23 -7.35 -9.37
CA TYR A 178 4.23 -7.08 -8.34
C TYR A 178 4.44 -5.58 -8.13
N TRP A 179 4.60 -4.81 -9.21
CA TRP A 179 4.96 -3.41 -9.11
C TRP A 179 3.83 -2.55 -8.52
N LYS A 180 2.59 -2.88 -8.86
CA LYS A 180 1.38 -2.24 -8.34
C LYS A 180 1.28 -2.38 -6.82
N ASP A 181 1.56 -3.56 -6.30
CA ASP A 181 1.45 -3.88 -4.87
C ASP A 181 2.82 -3.93 -4.16
N ARG A 182 3.86 -3.33 -4.77
CA ARG A 182 5.26 -3.48 -4.35
C ARG A 182 5.48 -3.17 -2.88
N ASP A 183 4.93 -2.07 -2.40
CA ASP A 183 5.13 -1.63 -1.02
C ASP A 183 4.51 -2.61 -0.03
N TYR A 184 3.28 -3.06 -0.29
CA TYR A 184 2.59 -4.06 0.53
C TYR A 184 3.35 -5.39 0.54
N ILE A 185 3.78 -5.88 -0.63
CA ILE A 185 4.59 -7.10 -0.76
C ILE A 185 5.90 -6.97 0.02
N ASN A 186 6.59 -5.85 -0.11
CA ASN A 186 7.83 -5.59 0.63
C ASN A 186 7.61 -5.56 2.14
N HIS A 187 6.51 -4.98 2.61
CA HIS A 187 6.15 -5.02 4.04
C HIS A 187 5.90 -6.43 4.54
N ILE A 188 5.23 -7.29 3.75
CA ILE A 188 5.08 -8.71 4.10
C ILE A 188 6.44 -9.41 4.15
N CYS A 189 7.28 -9.24 3.11
CA CYS A 189 8.58 -9.89 3.05
C CYS A 189 9.49 -9.48 4.22
N GLN A 190 9.63 -8.16 4.46
CA GLN A 190 10.42 -7.65 5.57
C GLN A 190 9.81 -8.03 6.92
N GLY A 191 8.48 -8.03 7.02
CA GLY A 191 7.74 -8.42 8.21
C GLY A 191 8.00 -9.88 8.57
N TYR A 192 8.00 -10.78 7.57
CA TYR A 192 8.31 -12.19 7.77
C TYR A 192 9.74 -12.39 8.28
N ILE A 193 10.72 -11.71 7.67
CA ILE A 193 12.12 -11.75 8.09
C ILE A 193 12.27 -11.28 9.55
N ASN A 194 11.68 -10.12 9.88
CA ASN A 194 11.70 -9.56 11.23
C ASN A 194 11.04 -10.50 12.25
N MET A 195 9.92 -11.12 11.87
CA MET A 195 9.18 -12.06 12.70
C MET A 195 10.01 -13.31 13.01
N ILE A 196 10.63 -13.92 12.01
CA ILE A 196 11.50 -15.09 12.19
C ILE A 196 12.68 -14.76 13.13
N SER A 197 13.28 -13.59 12.96
CA SER A 197 14.32 -13.10 13.86
C SER A 197 13.82 -12.91 15.29
N ASN A 198 12.66 -12.25 15.47
CA ASN A 198 12.09 -11.97 16.79
C ASN A 198 11.67 -13.25 17.54
N LEU A 199 11.23 -14.27 16.80
CA LEU A 199 10.85 -15.58 17.35
C LEU A 199 12.05 -16.52 17.53
N ASN A 200 13.27 -16.09 17.20
CA ASN A 200 14.48 -16.92 17.18
C ASN A 200 14.32 -18.22 16.40
N MET A 201 13.54 -18.20 15.31
CA MET A 201 13.37 -19.34 14.41
C MET A 201 14.55 -19.44 13.43
N SER A 202 14.80 -20.65 12.93
CA SER A 202 15.84 -20.86 11.90
C SER A 202 15.45 -20.19 10.58
N TYR A 203 16.43 -19.62 9.90
CA TYR A 203 16.22 -19.00 8.59
C TYR A 203 15.82 -20.05 7.56
N ASP A 204 14.68 -19.87 6.88
CA ASP A 204 14.16 -20.83 5.92
C ASP A 204 14.19 -20.30 4.47
N LYS A 205 13.74 -21.12 3.52
CA LYS A 205 13.72 -20.77 2.10
C LYS A 205 12.78 -19.60 1.79
N ILE A 206 11.75 -19.38 2.60
CA ILE A 206 10.81 -18.26 2.43
C ILE A 206 11.51 -16.97 2.83
N CYS A 207 12.35 -16.99 3.87
CA CYS A 207 13.19 -15.85 4.21
C CYS A 207 14.21 -15.51 3.11
N ASP A 208 14.88 -16.52 2.53
CA ASP A 208 15.80 -16.32 1.39
C ASP A 208 15.08 -15.69 0.18
N MET A 209 13.84 -16.13 -0.07
CA MET A 209 13.01 -15.59 -1.13
C MET A 209 12.56 -14.16 -0.82
N SER A 210 12.18 -13.88 0.42
CA SER A 210 11.73 -12.57 0.87
C SER A 210 12.82 -11.51 0.68
N ASN A 211 14.08 -11.84 1.02
CA ASN A 211 15.24 -10.97 0.76
C ASN A 211 15.36 -10.61 -0.73
N LYS A 212 15.29 -11.61 -1.61
CA LYS A 212 15.41 -11.41 -3.07
C LYS A 212 14.29 -10.54 -3.64
N ILE A 213 13.10 -10.58 -3.04
CA ILE A 213 11.98 -9.72 -3.45
C ILE A 213 12.21 -8.28 -2.99
N THR A 214 12.66 -8.07 -1.75
CA THR A 214 12.95 -6.73 -1.23
C THR A 214 14.08 -6.03 -1.97
N GLU A 215 14.97 -6.80 -2.62
CA GLU A 215 16.05 -6.29 -3.48
C GLU A 215 15.58 -5.89 -4.89
N ILE A 216 14.33 -6.19 -5.29
CA ILE A 216 13.83 -5.81 -6.61
C ILE A 216 13.66 -4.29 -6.69
N ASP A 217 14.33 -3.70 -7.67
CA ASP A 217 14.31 -2.28 -8.01
C ASP A 217 13.99 -2.04 -9.49
N ILE A 218 13.94 -0.77 -9.90
CA ILE A 218 13.64 -0.39 -11.29
C ILE A 218 14.69 -0.88 -12.31
N GLN A 219 15.90 -1.24 -11.88
CA GLN A 219 16.99 -1.75 -12.74
C GLN A 219 17.02 -3.28 -12.81
N THR A 220 16.21 -3.93 -11.98
CA THR A 220 16.09 -5.38 -11.97
C THR A 220 15.50 -5.86 -13.29
N HIS A 221 16.07 -6.93 -13.84
CA HIS A 221 15.61 -7.50 -15.11
C HIS A 221 14.29 -8.25 -14.90
N GLY A 222 13.37 -8.15 -15.87
CA GLY A 222 12.02 -8.72 -15.75
C GLY A 222 11.99 -10.21 -15.41
N TYR A 223 12.94 -11.01 -15.91
CA TYR A 223 13.07 -12.43 -15.57
C TYR A 223 13.23 -12.70 -14.08
N LYS A 224 14.09 -11.92 -13.40
CA LYS A 224 14.33 -12.07 -11.96
C LYS A 224 13.06 -11.75 -11.17
N CYS A 225 12.42 -10.63 -11.51
CA CYS A 225 11.16 -10.22 -10.91
C CYS A 225 10.09 -11.30 -11.04
N CYS A 226 9.86 -11.83 -12.25
CA CYS A 226 8.87 -12.88 -12.48
C CYS A 226 9.15 -14.12 -11.64
N ILE A 227 10.37 -14.65 -11.67
CA ILE A 227 10.69 -15.89 -10.92
C ILE A 227 10.50 -15.68 -9.42
N TYR A 228 11.01 -14.57 -8.92
CA TYR A 228 10.98 -14.29 -7.49
C TYR A 228 9.55 -14.10 -7.00
N TYR A 229 8.79 -13.26 -7.69
CA TYR A 229 7.40 -13.00 -7.34
C TYR A 229 6.51 -14.22 -7.53
N GLN A 230 6.64 -14.96 -8.64
CA GLN A 230 5.83 -16.16 -8.89
C GLN A 230 6.08 -17.25 -7.82
N TYR A 231 7.33 -17.45 -7.42
CA TYR A 231 7.65 -18.40 -6.36
C TYR A 231 7.03 -17.96 -5.03
N PHE A 232 7.15 -16.68 -4.67
CA PHE A 232 6.56 -16.15 -3.44
C PHE A 232 5.02 -16.21 -3.42
N VAL A 233 4.38 -15.90 -4.54
CA VAL A 233 2.91 -16.01 -4.67
C VAL A 233 2.45 -17.45 -4.44
N SER A 234 3.08 -18.41 -5.11
CA SER A 234 2.70 -19.83 -5.03
C SER A 234 3.06 -20.49 -3.71
N SER A 235 4.19 -20.11 -3.12
CA SER A 235 4.74 -20.76 -1.93
C SER A 235 4.34 -20.09 -0.61
N PHE A 236 3.86 -18.83 -0.67
CA PHE A 236 3.56 -18.05 0.53
C PHE A 236 2.20 -17.35 0.44
N LEU A 237 2.06 -16.34 -0.43
CA LEU A 237 0.87 -15.46 -0.43
C LEU A 237 -0.44 -16.24 -0.59
N LYS A 238 -0.51 -17.19 -1.54
CA LYS A 238 -1.75 -17.97 -1.77
C LYS A 238 -2.08 -18.98 -0.67
N GLN A 239 -1.14 -19.27 0.23
CA GLN A 239 -1.33 -20.27 1.27
C GLN A 239 -1.87 -19.66 2.58
N HIS A 240 -1.81 -18.34 2.74
CA HIS A 240 -2.05 -17.64 3.99
C HIS A 240 -3.28 -16.75 3.86
N SER A 241 -4.03 -16.58 4.96
CA SER A 241 -5.17 -15.68 5.01
C SER A 241 -4.73 -14.22 4.91
N LYS A 242 -5.65 -13.34 4.51
CA LYS A 242 -5.38 -11.90 4.43
C LYS A 242 -4.96 -11.35 5.79
N GLU A 243 -5.67 -11.75 6.85
CA GLU A 243 -5.43 -11.31 8.22
C GLU A 243 -4.03 -11.70 8.71
N LEU A 244 -3.55 -12.90 8.34
CA LEU A 244 -2.20 -13.33 8.67
C LEU A 244 -1.16 -12.52 7.90
N LEU A 245 -1.38 -12.26 6.61
CA LEU A 245 -0.48 -11.42 5.82
C LEU A 245 -0.43 -9.99 6.36
N ASP A 246 -1.57 -9.42 6.74
CA ASP A 246 -1.67 -8.11 7.38
C ASP A 246 -0.92 -8.11 8.72
N PHE A 247 -1.07 -9.15 9.55
CA PHE A 247 -0.31 -9.29 10.80
C PHE A 247 1.20 -9.39 10.57
N ILE A 248 1.64 -10.15 9.56
CA ILE A 248 3.05 -10.24 9.19
C ILE A 248 3.55 -8.87 8.72
N SER A 249 2.78 -8.12 7.94
CA SER A 249 3.15 -6.77 7.50
C SER A 249 3.39 -5.81 8.69
N GLN A 250 2.67 -6.00 9.81
CA GLN A 250 2.88 -5.21 11.03
C GLN A 250 4.26 -5.43 11.66
N TYR A 251 4.91 -6.58 11.46
CA TYR A 251 6.31 -6.77 11.86
C TYR A 251 7.29 -5.88 11.09
N SER A 252 6.90 -5.37 9.92
CA SER A 252 7.65 -4.35 9.19
C SER A 252 7.22 -2.94 9.60
N LEU A 253 5.91 -2.66 9.52
CA LEU A 253 5.34 -1.32 9.74
C LEU A 253 5.47 -0.84 11.20
N SER A 254 5.28 -1.75 12.14
CA SER A 254 5.22 -1.48 13.58
C SER A 254 6.41 -2.07 14.34
N ASN A 255 7.57 -2.19 13.68
CA ASN A 255 8.76 -2.85 14.23
C ASN A 255 9.20 -2.28 15.59
N GLU A 256 9.20 -0.95 15.74
CA GLU A 256 9.59 -0.30 16.99
C GLU A 256 8.61 -0.56 18.14
N LEU A 257 7.31 -0.56 17.83
CA LEU A 257 6.25 -0.89 18.79
C LEU A 257 6.38 -2.34 19.25
N ILE A 258 6.59 -3.28 18.31
CA ILE A 258 6.74 -4.71 18.61
C ILE A 258 7.99 -4.96 19.43
N ALA A 259 9.12 -4.33 19.09
CA ALA A 259 10.34 -4.41 19.88
C ALA A 259 10.11 -3.92 21.31
N PHE A 260 9.42 -2.80 21.48
CA PHE A 260 9.07 -2.29 22.81
C PHE A 260 8.12 -3.23 23.57
N LEU A 261 7.07 -3.74 22.92
CA LEU A 261 6.16 -4.74 23.50
C LEU A 261 6.94 -5.95 24.01
N ASN A 262 7.91 -6.45 23.26
CA ASN A 262 8.71 -7.62 23.65
C ASN A 262 9.64 -7.37 24.84
N LEU A 263 10.06 -6.11 25.08
CA LEU A 263 10.90 -5.75 26.24
C LEU A 263 10.12 -5.72 27.56
N LEU A 264 8.83 -5.42 27.52
CA LEU A 264 8.03 -5.23 28.73
C LEU A 264 7.70 -6.55 29.44
N SER A 265 7.87 -6.57 30.76
CA SER A 265 7.38 -7.63 31.65
C SER A 265 5.88 -7.48 31.92
N SER A 266 5.27 -8.49 32.56
CA SER A 266 3.87 -8.37 33.03
C SER A 266 3.71 -7.24 34.04
N THR A 267 4.69 -7.07 34.94
CA THR A 267 4.68 -6.00 35.95
C THR A 267 4.73 -4.61 35.32
N ASP A 268 5.46 -4.43 34.22
CA ASP A 268 5.51 -3.14 33.53
C ASP A 268 4.15 -2.76 32.93
N VAL A 269 3.42 -3.76 32.43
CA VAL A 269 2.08 -3.59 31.87
C VAL A 269 1.07 -3.27 32.98
N ASP A 270 1.16 -3.96 34.12
CA ASP A 270 0.30 -3.69 35.28
C ASP A 270 0.55 -2.29 35.84
N ASN A 271 1.82 -1.84 35.89
CA ASN A 271 2.18 -0.49 36.29
C ASN A 271 1.60 0.57 35.33
N LEU A 272 1.64 0.30 34.01
CA LEU A 272 1.03 1.19 33.02
C LEU A 272 -0.50 1.28 33.20
N LEU A 273 -1.16 0.16 33.47
CA LEU A 273 -2.60 0.13 33.75
C LEU A 273 -2.95 0.89 35.03
N GLN A 274 -2.16 0.71 36.10
CA GLN A 274 -2.37 1.41 37.36
C GLN A 274 -2.16 2.92 37.20
N ALA A 275 -1.12 3.33 36.48
CA ALA A 275 -0.84 4.74 36.22
C ALA A 275 -2.00 5.46 35.52
N VAL A 276 -2.72 4.77 34.64
CA VAL A 276 -3.91 5.34 33.97
C VAL A 276 -5.12 5.44 34.90
N ASN A 277 -5.25 4.56 35.88
CA ASN A 277 -6.32 4.64 36.88
C ASN A 277 -6.08 5.74 37.92
N ASP A 278 -4.81 6.06 38.20
CA ASP A 278 -4.40 6.98 39.27
C ASP A 278 -4.17 8.44 38.78
N TRP A 279 -4.22 8.70 37.47
CA TRP A 279 -3.86 10.01 36.89
C TRP A 279 -5.01 10.70 36.15
N ASP A 280 -5.40 11.88 36.65
CA ASP A 280 -6.39 12.79 36.03
C ASP A 280 -5.83 13.59 34.81
N GLU A 281 -4.51 13.58 34.56
CA GLU A 281 -3.87 14.46 33.55
C GLU A 281 -2.79 13.77 32.70
N THR A 282 -3.13 12.73 31.91
CA THR A 282 -2.17 12.13 30.96
C THR A 282 -2.26 12.69 29.55
N LEU A 283 -1.09 12.80 28.89
CA LEU A 283 -0.92 13.07 27.45
C LEU A 283 -1.54 11.99 26.53
N ILE A 284 -1.97 10.86 27.09
CA ILE A 284 -2.51 9.71 26.35
C ILE A 284 -3.84 9.32 26.98
N ASN A 285 -4.83 9.03 26.14
CA ASN A 285 -6.14 8.59 26.60
C ASN A 285 -6.08 7.15 27.17
N THR A 286 -6.99 6.83 28.07
CA THR A 286 -7.13 5.49 28.70
C THR A 286 -7.26 4.38 27.66
N LYS A 287 -7.97 4.65 26.55
CA LYS A 287 -8.20 3.68 25.48
C LYS A 287 -6.89 3.21 24.84
N THR A 288 -5.96 4.10 24.54
CA THR A 288 -4.67 3.76 23.93
C THR A 288 -3.83 2.85 24.82
N VAL A 289 -3.90 3.02 26.14
CA VAL A 289 -3.20 2.11 27.07
C VAL A 289 -3.89 0.75 27.12
N LEU A 290 -5.22 0.70 27.08
CA LEU A 290 -5.96 -0.56 26.97
C LEU A 290 -5.65 -1.29 25.65
N ASP A 291 -5.59 -0.58 24.53
CA ASP A 291 -5.21 -1.11 23.22
C ASP A 291 -3.78 -1.65 23.24
N PHE A 292 -2.85 -0.94 23.90
CA PHE A 292 -1.47 -1.39 24.09
C PHE A 292 -1.39 -2.67 24.93
N VAL A 293 -2.18 -2.75 26.00
CA VAL A 293 -2.29 -3.95 26.84
C VAL A 293 -2.89 -5.11 26.04
N MET A 294 -3.88 -4.86 25.18
CA MET A 294 -4.48 -5.85 24.30
C MET A 294 -3.43 -6.41 23.32
N LEU A 295 -2.63 -5.54 22.68
CA LEU A 295 -1.50 -5.96 21.86
C LEU A 295 -0.52 -6.82 22.64
N LYS A 296 -0.10 -6.39 23.83
CA LYS A 296 0.85 -7.17 24.65
C LYS A 296 0.30 -8.54 25.00
N ARG A 297 -0.97 -8.64 25.38
CA ARG A 297 -1.64 -9.92 25.67
C ARG A 297 -1.70 -10.81 24.43
N PHE A 298 -2.00 -10.23 23.27
CA PHE A 298 -1.99 -10.95 22.00
C PHE A 298 -0.60 -11.54 21.73
N PHE A 299 0.47 -10.73 21.80
CA PHE A 299 1.85 -11.21 21.57
C PHE A 299 2.29 -12.26 22.58
N VAL A 300 1.93 -12.12 23.86
CA VAL A 300 2.22 -13.13 24.88
C VAL A 300 1.58 -14.47 24.52
N ARG A 301 0.30 -14.47 24.15
CA ARG A 301 -0.41 -15.71 23.77
C ARG A 301 0.10 -16.28 22.45
N PHE A 302 0.34 -15.42 21.46
CA PHE A 302 0.92 -15.82 20.18
C PHE A 302 2.28 -16.51 20.38
N ASN A 303 3.18 -15.91 21.18
CA ASN A 303 4.48 -16.50 21.48
C ASN A 303 4.37 -17.82 22.26
N GLN A 304 3.39 -17.95 23.17
CA GLN A 304 3.12 -19.22 23.85
C GLN A 304 2.69 -20.31 22.87
N GLU A 305 1.77 -20.00 21.95
CA GLU A 305 1.34 -20.94 20.91
C GLU A 305 2.47 -21.32 19.96
N ILE A 306 3.35 -20.37 19.62
CA ILE A 306 4.56 -20.65 18.84
C ILE A 306 5.44 -21.68 19.55
N ASN A 307 5.74 -21.49 20.83
CA ASN A 307 6.56 -22.42 21.61
C ASN A 307 5.95 -23.83 21.61
N VAL A 308 4.63 -23.96 21.75
CA VAL A 308 3.93 -25.25 21.66
C VAL A 308 4.09 -25.90 20.28
N THR A 309 4.09 -25.10 19.20
CA THR A 309 4.26 -25.63 17.84
C THR A 309 5.70 -25.95 17.46
N GLN A 310 6.69 -25.31 18.09
CA GLN A 310 8.12 -25.56 17.86
C GLN A 310 8.55 -26.97 18.33
N ASP A 311 7.83 -27.55 19.30
CA ASP A 311 8.01 -28.95 19.72
C ASP A 311 7.66 -29.97 18.62
N HIS A 312 7.17 -29.51 17.46
CA HIS A 312 6.90 -30.32 16.27
C HIS A 312 7.82 -29.95 15.09
N PRO A 313 9.08 -30.42 15.07
CA PRO A 313 10.11 -30.01 14.11
C PRO A 313 9.82 -30.39 12.65
N ALA A 314 8.77 -31.17 12.38
CA ALA A 314 8.36 -31.54 11.02
C ALA A 314 7.57 -30.42 10.28
N LEU A 315 7.09 -29.39 10.99
CA LEU A 315 6.32 -28.29 10.39
C LEU A 315 7.26 -27.17 9.91
N SER A 316 7.00 -26.60 8.73
CA SER A 316 7.70 -25.38 8.30
C SER A 316 7.35 -24.20 9.19
N ASN A 317 8.25 -23.20 9.28
CA ASN A 317 8.03 -22.00 10.08
C ASN A 317 6.72 -21.30 9.72
N SER A 318 6.43 -21.15 8.43
CA SER A 318 5.18 -20.56 7.93
C SER A 318 3.92 -21.25 8.50
N VAL A 319 3.91 -22.58 8.55
CA VAL A 319 2.77 -23.36 9.06
C VAL A 319 2.68 -23.26 10.59
N GLN A 320 3.80 -23.19 11.29
CA GLN A 320 3.82 -22.96 12.74
C GLN A 320 3.23 -21.58 13.07
N ILE A 321 3.69 -20.55 12.36
CA ILE A 321 3.20 -19.17 12.49
C ILE A 321 1.70 -19.09 12.21
N GLN A 322 1.22 -19.69 11.12
CA GLN A 322 -0.19 -19.70 10.79
C GLN A 322 -1.04 -20.35 11.89
N LYS A 323 -0.64 -21.53 12.37
CA LYS A 323 -1.38 -22.22 13.44
C LYS A 323 -1.43 -21.40 14.74
N ALA A 324 -0.31 -20.78 15.13
CA ALA A 324 -0.25 -19.95 16.33
C ALA A 324 -1.10 -18.68 16.19
N PHE A 325 -1.08 -18.05 15.01
CA PHE A 325 -1.91 -16.90 14.70
C PHE A 325 -3.38 -17.26 14.76
N ASP A 326 -3.82 -18.30 14.05
CA ASP A 326 -5.22 -18.71 13.99
C ASP A 326 -5.78 -19.05 15.38
N ARG A 327 -5.00 -19.72 16.24
CA ARG A 327 -5.41 -20.03 17.63
C ARG A 327 -5.53 -18.80 18.52
N THR A 328 -4.74 -17.77 18.25
CA THR A 328 -4.73 -16.53 19.02
C THR A 328 -5.83 -15.60 18.52
N TYR A 329 -5.87 -15.33 17.22
CA TYR A 329 -6.74 -14.35 16.57
C TYR A 329 -8.23 -14.72 16.62
N ASN A 330 -8.57 -16.02 16.65
CA ASN A 330 -9.97 -16.46 16.74
C ASN A 330 -10.62 -16.20 18.12
N ASP A 331 -9.87 -15.74 19.11
CA ASP A 331 -10.45 -15.30 20.38
C ASP A 331 -11.12 -13.93 20.21
N GLU A 332 -12.37 -13.81 20.65
CA GLU A 332 -13.17 -12.58 20.51
C GLU A 332 -12.50 -11.35 21.09
N GLN A 333 -11.64 -11.51 22.09
CA GLN A 333 -10.91 -10.40 22.72
C GLN A 333 -9.91 -9.71 21.76
N PHE A 334 -9.58 -10.31 20.61
CA PHE A 334 -8.57 -9.79 19.67
C PHE A 334 -9.13 -9.36 18.31
N LYS A 335 -10.46 -9.29 18.14
CA LYS A 335 -11.06 -8.94 16.84
C LYS A 335 -10.61 -7.57 16.27
N ASN A 336 -10.23 -6.63 17.13
CA ASN A 336 -9.80 -5.28 16.72
C ASN A 336 -8.27 -5.08 16.81
N ILE A 337 -7.48 -6.15 16.72
CA ILE A 337 -6.03 -6.08 16.96
C ILE A 337 -5.30 -5.12 15.98
N PHE A 338 -5.77 -5.01 14.74
CA PHE A 338 -5.17 -4.15 13.72
C PHE A 338 -5.34 -2.66 14.02
N ASP A 339 -6.51 -2.25 14.52
CA ASP A 339 -6.75 -0.86 14.95
C ASP A 339 -5.83 -0.46 16.11
N CYS A 340 -5.52 -1.42 16.98
CA CYS A 340 -4.61 -1.18 18.10
C CYS A 340 -3.18 -0.92 17.65
N PHE A 341 -2.71 -1.57 16.57
CA PHE A 341 -1.37 -1.30 16.01
C PHE A 341 -1.21 0.16 15.58
N GLU A 342 -2.20 0.70 14.87
CA GLU A 342 -2.17 2.08 14.38
C GLU A 342 -2.13 3.08 15.54
N GLN A 343 -3.07 2.95 16.48
CA GLN A 343 -3.18 3.87 17.62
C GLN A 343 -1.97 3.81 18.55
N CYS A 344 -1.47 2.60 18.83
CA CYS A 344 -0.30 2.42 19.69
C CYS A 344 0.99 2.89 19.01
N SER A 345 1.13 2.70 17.70
CA SER A 345 2.30 3.20 16.95
C SER A 345 2.34 4.72 16.95
N ALA A 346 1.20 5.38 16.71
CA ALA A 346 1.10 6.84 16.76
C ALA A 346 1.43 7.41 18.16
N SER A 347 1.12 6.65 19.22
CA SER A 347 1.30 7.09 20.62
C SER A 347 2.55 6.52 21.29
N LEU A 348 3.40 5.77 20.57
CA LEU A 348 4.49 4.98 21.14
C LEU A 348 5.46 5.82 21.99
N THR A 349 5.83 7.01 21.51
CA THR A 349 6.74 7.92 22.22
C THR A 349 6.18 8.30 23.58
N SER A 350 4.89 8.61 23.65
CA SER A 350 4.23 8.96 24.90
C SER A 350 4.15 7.75 25.84
N ILE A 351 3.82 6.56 25.32
CA ILE A 351 3.77 5.32 26.11
C ILE A 351 5.15 5.02 26.72
N LYS A 352 6.22 5.12 25.92
CA LYS A 352 7.60 4.95 26.37
C LYS A 352 7.96 5.94 27.48
N ARG A 353 7.58 7.21 27.33
CA ARG A 353 7.82 8.23 28.35
C ARG A 353 7.14 7.89 29.68
N ILE A 354 5.86 7.51 29.64
CA ILE A 354 5.14 7.11 30.86
C ILE A 354 5.82 5.89 31.51
N HIS A 355 6.17 4.88 30.73
CA HIS A 355 6.86 3.70 31.23
C HIS A 355 8.20 4.06 31.92
N LEU A 356 8.99 4.97 31.33
CA LEU A 356 10.24 5.45 31.93
C LEU A 356 9.99 6.20 33.25
N GLU A 357 9.02 7.13 33.27
CA GLU A 357 8.68 7.89 34.49
C GLU A 357 8.22 6.97 35.63
N LEU A 358 7.46 5.92 35.32
CA LEU A 358 7.04 4.91 36.31
C LEU A 358 8.23 4.09 36.81
N THR A 359 9.11 3.68 35.90
CA THR A 359 10.33 2.93 36.25
C THR A 359 11.26 3.75 37.14
N ASP A 360 11.44 5.04 36.84
CA ASP A 360 12.24 5.96 37.65
C ASP A 360 11.62 6.21 39.03
N LYS A 361 10.29 6.36 39.11
CA LYS A 361 9.59 6.48 40.39
C LYS A 361 9.74 5.22 41.24
N GLU A 362 9.60 4.03 40.66
CA GLU A 362 9.79 2.77 41.37
C GLU A 362 11.25 2.56 41.79
N LEU A 363 12.22 2.91 40.95
CA LEU A 363 13.65 2.90 41.32
C LEU A 363 13.93 3.88 42.46
N SER A 364 13.36 5.08 42.42
CA SER A 364 13.48 6.08 43.48
C SER A 364 12.90 5.57 44.81
N LYS A 365 11.70 4.97 44.79
CA LYS A 365 11.10 4.33 45.98
C LYS A 365 11.98 3.22 46.53
N ARG A 366 12.48 2.31 45.67
CA ARG A 366 13.37 1.21 46.08
C ARG A 366 14.67 1.71 46.68
N LYS A 367 15.27 2.74 46.08
CA LYS A 367 16.46 3.40 46.63
C LYS A 367 16.18 3.99 48.00
N ARG A 368 15.07 4.71 48.15
CA ARG A 368 14.65 5.29 49.43
C ARG A 368 14.45 4.22 50.50
N ILE A 369 13.76 3.13 50.19
CA ILE A 369 13.59 1.98 51.11
C ILE A 369 14.94 1.35 51.46
N SER A 370 15.83 1.16 50.48
CA SER A 370 17.16 0.60 50.72
C SER A 370 18.00 1.48 51.65
N ASP A 371 17.97 2.80 51.45
CA ASP A 371 18.66 3.75 52.31
C ASP A 371 18.05 3.78 53.72
N LEU A 372 16.72 3.68 53.83
CA LEU A 372 16.00 3.49 55.09
C LEU A 372 16.48 2.22 55.82
N MET A 373 16.55 1.09 55.11
CA MET A 373 16.96 -0.20 55.66
C MET A 373 18.43 -0.24 56.11
N LYS A 374 19.33 0.47 55.42
CA LYS A 374 20.74 0.61 55.86
C LYS A 374 20.86 1.39 57.17
N ASN A 375 19.91 2.28 57.45
CA ASN A 375 19.89 3.13 58.64
C ASN A 375 19.07 2.53 59.79
N ILE A 376 18.48 1.33 59.61
CA ILE A 376 17.77 0.61 60.66
C ILE A 376 18.75 -0.34 61.37
N THR A 377 18.83 -0.22 62.70
CA THR A 377 19.60 -1.16 63.53
C THR A 377 18.67 -2.23 64.08
N PHE A 378 18.94 -3.49 63.72
CA PHE A 378 18.27 -4.65 64.30
C PHE A 378 19.04 -5.11 65.54
N THR A 379 18.42 -5.00 66.71
CA THR A 379 19.01 -5.44 67.97
C THR A 379 18.33 -6.72 68.42
N PHE A 380 19.07 -7.82 68.44
CA PHE A 380 18.58 -9.10 68.92
C PHE A 380 18.85 -9.20 70.42
N ILE A 381 17.79 -9.34 71.22
CA ILE A 381 17.88 -9.39 72.67
C ILE A 381 17.27 -10.70 73.15
N GLU A 382 18.11 -11.56 73.72
CA GLU A 382 17.65 -12.77 74.41
C GLU A 382 17.45 -12.44 75.90
N GLN A 383 16.21 -12.58 76.37
CA GLN A 383 15.88 -12.44 77.79
C GLN A 383 14.99 -13.60 78.21
N SER A 384 15.44 -14.35 79.22
CA SER A 384 14.62 -15.36 79.93
C SER A 384 14.00 -16.43 79.01
N ASN A 385 14.80 -17.07 78.15
CA ASN A 385 14.35 -18.06 77.14
C ASN A 385 13.34 -17.50 76.11
N LYS A 386 13.26 -16.18 75.94
CA LYS A 386 12.52 -15.54 74.84
C LYS A 386 13.48 -14.73 73.98
N PHE A 387 13.38 -14.96 72.67
CA PHE A 387 14.14 -14.25 71.67
C PHE A 387 13.31 -13.07 71.17
N ASN A 388 13.74 -11.84 71.47
CA ASN A 388 13.06 -10.62 71.03
C ASN A 388 13.91 -9.88 70.00
N ILE A 389 13.28 -9.43 68.92
CA ILE A 389 13.90 -8.58 67.91
C ILE A 389 13.41 -7.15 68.17
N ASN A 390 14.33 -6.25 68.53
CA ASN A 390 14.05 -4.84 68.68
C ASN A 390 14.56 -4.09 67.44
N ILE A 391 13.67 -3.38 66.75
CA ILE A 391 13.98 -2.61 65.55
C ILE A 391 14.05 -1.14 65.96
N GLN A 392 15.24 -0.54 65.91
CA GLN A 392 15.43 0.89 66.18
C GLN A 392 15.88 1.61 64.90
N PRO A 393 15.11 2.56 64.36
CA PRO A 393 15.61 3.46 63.33
C PRO A 393 16.71 4.33 63.94
N GLN A 394 17.91 4.36 63.36
CA GLN A 394 18.85 5.43 63.68
C GLN A 394 18.23 6.74 63.17
N SER A 395 18.14 7.74 64.06
CA SER A 395 17.46 9.03 63.88
C SER A 395 17.22 9.44 62.41
N MET A 396 16.00 9.27 61.91
CA MET A 396 15.59 9.88 60.66
C MET A 396 15.22 11.33 60.94
N CYS A 397 15.85 12.27 60.24
CA CYS A 397 15.40 13.65 60.26
C CYS A 397 14.13 13.75 59.40
N PHE A 398 13.22 14.67 59.74
CA PHE A 398 11.98 14.88 58.97
C PHE A 398 12.24 15.26 57.50
N ASN A 399 13.45 15.73 57.20
CA ASN A 399 13.91 16.04 55.85
C ASN A 399 14.26 14.79 55.00
N ASP A 400 14.28 13.59 55.60
CA ASP A 400 14.57 12.32 54.91
C ASP A 400 13.29 11.58 54.45
N LEU A 401 12.09 12.06 54.86
CA LEU A 401 10.73 11.61 54.48
C LEU A 401 10.13 12.48 53.37
#